data_AF-A0A1V5UIA6-F1
#
_entry.id   AF-A0A1V5UIA6-F1
#
_cell.length_a   1.000
_cell.length_b   1.000
_cell.length_c   1.000
_cell.angle_alpha   90.00
_cell.angle_beta   90.00
_cell.angle_gamma   90.00
#
_symmetry.space_group_name_H-M   'P 1'
#
loop_
_entity.id
_entity.type
_entity.pdbx_description
1 polymer ?
#
loop_
_entity_poly.entity_id
_entity_poly.type
_entity_poly.pdbx_seq_one_letter_code
_entity_poly.pdbx_strand_id
1 'polypeptide(L)'
;MSLIKITFDASSVSSKMDADINHFLANKQNGIFTDVLGRCQASVSNSYISFQSGYIQVYGRRIFVESGTRIALSLDGSAYGYVIVKIDLGNNELSLELKEALSAYPVLTQEDLMNGGLIYEFPLTRYTKTASSVTLDANYVPPSIKTANTYALEQAQLAINDADAKFSPVWQMYYTRKIGSIYVFESITSTNAGNGIIGIYFTGCYVTFAAKAIGGSGGVINYRYLGNDYQINGTLSTNGLFVEDSRGSIPKYVTVTR
;
A
#
# COMPACT_ATOMS: atom_id res chain seq x y z
N MET A 1 -21.53 37.20 -18.71
CA MET A 1 -20.32 37.00 -17.87
C MET A 1 -19.15 37.69 -18.55
N SER A 2 -18.37 38.48 -17.81
CA SER A 2 -17.13 39.13 -18.29
C SER A 2 -15.90 38.37 -17.77
N LEU A 3 -14.75 38.58 -18.42
CA LEU A 3 -13.46 38.09 -17.94
C LEU A 3 -13.03 38.85 -16.68
N ILE A 4 -12.50 38.15 -15.68
CA ILE A 4 -12.02 38.73 -14.42
C ILE A 4 -10.49 38.58 -14.33
N LYS A 5 -9.79 39.68 -14.03
CA LYS A 5 -8.34 39.68 -13.79
C LYS A 5 -8.06 39.18 -12.36
N ILE A 6 -7.29 38.10 -12.23
CA ILE A 6 -6.94 37.50 -10.91
C ILE A 6 -5.49 37.84 -10.53
N THR A 7 -4.53 37.57 -11.41
CA THR A 7 -3.09 37.77 -11.15
C THR A 7 -2.50 38.88 -12.02
N PHE A 8 -3.19 40.01 -12.11
CA PHE A 8 -2.73 41.21 -12.82
C PHE A 8 -2.49 42.34 -11.83
N ASP A 9 -1.68 43.34 -12.22
CA ASP A 9 -1.43 44.53 -11.41
C ASP A 9 -2.75 45.17 -10.93
N ALA A 10 -2.74 45.62 -9.67
CA ALA A 10 -3.89 46.17 -8.95
C ALA A 10 -5.11 45.23 -8.76
N SER A 11 -5.00 43.94 -9.12
CA SER A 11 -6.02 42.93 -8.82
C SER A 11 -5.83 42.36 -7.41
N SER A 12 -6.92 41.96 -6.75
CA SER A 12 -6.89 41.27 -5.46
C SER A 12 -7.30 39.80 -5.62
N VAL A 13 -6.55 38.90 -4.99
CA VAL A 13 -6.88 37.46 -4.98
C VAL A 13 -7.71 37.18 -3.74
N SER A 14 -8.97 36.77 -3.95
CA SER A 14 -9.82 36.32 -2.83
C SER A 14 -9.39 34.94 -2.33
N SER A 15 -9.69 34.63 -1.07
CA SER A 15 -9.41 33.31 -0.48
C SER A 15 -10.06 32.16 -1.27
N LYS A 16 -11.24 32.39 -1.87
CA LYS A 16 -11.90 31.42 -2.76
C LYS A 16 -11.10 31.19 -4.04
N MET A 17 -10.64 32.26 -4.69
CA MET A 17 -9.84 32.15 -5.92
C MET A 17 -8.52 31.40 -5.67
N ASP A 18 -7.85 31.71 -4.56
CA ASP A 18 -6.62 31.01 -4.17
C ASP A 18 -6.89 29.54 -3.83
N ALA A 19 -7.95 29.25 -3.06
CA ALA A 19 -8.35 27.90 -2.73
C ALA A 19 -8.66 27.06 -3.98
N ASP A 20 -9.36 27.62 -4.97
CA ASP A 20 -9.69 26.88 -6.19
C ASP A 20 -8.43 26.42 -6.95
N ILE A 21 -7.42 27.30 -7.06
CA ILE A 21 -6.14 26.96 -7.69
C ILE A 21 -5.34 25.99 -6.82
N ASN A 22 -5.27 26.20 -5.51
CA ASN A 22 -4.54 25.32 -4.60
C ASN A 22 -5.13 23.90 -4.57
N HIS A 23 -6.45 23.77 -4.67
CA HIS A 23 -7.09 22.46 -4.78
C HIS A 23 -6.74 21.78 -6.10
N PHE A 24 -6.75 22.51 -7.21
CA PHE A 24 -6.29 22.00 -8.51
C PHE A 24 -4.83 21.54 -8.45
N LEU A 25 -3.93 22.35 -7.89
CA LEU A 25 -2.50 22.04 -7.79
C LEU A 25 -2.21 20.83 -6.91
N ALA A 26 -3.04 20.56 -5.90
CA ALA A 26 -2.96 19.34 -5.09
C ALA A 26 -3.72 18.15 -5.72
N ASN A 27 -3.96 18.17 -7.03
CA ASN A 27 -4.70 17.14 -7.76
C ASN A 27 -6.07 16.83 -7.14
N LYS A 28 -6.76 17.89 -6.68
CA LYS A 28 -8.07 17.82 -6.02
C LYS A 28 -8.12 16.96 -4.76
N GLN A 29 -6.97 16.75 -4.10
CA GLN A 29 -6.89 15.99 -2.87
C GLN A 29 -7.14 16.88 -1.64
N ASN A 30 -7.77 16.27 -0.64
CA ASN A 30 -7.88 16.80 0.72
C ASN A 30 -7.05 15.91 1.63
N GLY A 31 -6.22 16.49 2.50
CA GLY A 31 -5.34 15.70 3.34
C GLY A 31 -4.27 16.50 4.06
N ILE A 32 -3.54 15.78 4.91
CA ILE A 32 -2.30 16.25 5.54
C ILE A 32 -1.15 16.12 4.54
N PHE A 33 -0.31 17.14 4.43
CA PHE A 33 0.94 17.04 3.65
C PHE A 33 1.93 16.10 4.35
N THR A 34 2.33 15.01 3.69
CA THR A 34 3.12 13.94 4.34
C THR A 34 4.61 14.21 4.46
N ASP A 35 5.14 15.08 3.61
CA ASP A 35 6.59 15.27 3.47
C ASP A 35 7.02 16.63 4.05
N VAL A 36 6.19 17.21 4.93
CA VAL A 36 6.37 18.54 5.52
C VAL A 36 6.07 18.49 7.03
N LEU A 37 7.03 18.95 7.84
CA LEU A 37 6.94 19.04 9.31
C LEU A 37 6.56 17.70 9.97
N GLY A 38 5.93 17.74 11.15
CA GLY A 38 5.50 16.56 11.92
C GLY A 38 4.17 15.94 11.49
N ARG A 39 3.64 16.31 10.31
CA ARG A 39 2.49 15.67 9.66
C ARG A 39 1.23 15.59 10.54
N CYS A 40 1.02 16.57 11.43
CA CYS A 40 -0.09 16.54 12.39
C CYS A 40 -0.16 15.22 13.17
N GLN A 41 0.99 14.58 13.46
CA GLN A 41 1.00 13.28 14.11
C GLN A 41 0.40 13.39 15.52
N ALA A 42 -0.60 12.56 15.80
CA ALA A 42 -1.29 12.52 17.08
C ALA A 42 -0.50 11.71 18.12
N SER A 43 -0.54 12.15 19.36
CA SER A 43 -0.08 11.39 20.52
C SER A 43 -1.05 11.60 21.69
N VAL A 44 -1.14 10.60 22.57
CA VAL A 44 -1.97 10.66 23.76
C VAL A 44 -1.08 10.88 24.98
N SER A 45 -1.52 11.77 25.87
CA SER A 45 -0.97 11.91 27.21
C SER A 45 -2.11 12.19 28.19
N ASN A 46 -2.35 11.27 29.13
CA ASN A 46 -3.47 11.32 30.06
C ASN A 46 -4.81 11.46 29.31
N SER A 47 -5.58 12.50 29.62
CA SER A 47 -6.85 12.87 28.98
C SER A 47 -6.69 13.88 27.84
N TYR A 48 -5.50 14.01 27.26
CA TYR A 48 -5.24 14.91 26.13
C TYR A 48 -4.76 14.13 24.90
N ILE A 49 -5.26 14.54 23.74
CA ILE A 49 -4.64 14.23 22.45
C ILE A 49 -3.91 15.48 21.98
N SER A 50 -2.61 15.35 21.70
CA SER A 50 -1.76 16.41 21.18
C SER A 50 -1.27 16.07 19.78
N PHE A 51 -0.95 17.11 19.01
CA PHE A 51 -0.50 17.01 17.63
C PHE A 51 0.88 17.64 17.45
N GLN A 52 1.72 17.01 16.63
CA GLN A 52 2.91 17.66 16.09
C GLN A 52 2.51 18.70 15.03
N SER A 53 3.45 19.59 14.68
CA SER A 53 3.19 20.60 13.66
C SER A 53 2.94 19.97 12.29
N GLY A 54 2.13 20.62 11.45
CA GLY A 54 1.87 20.13 10.11
C GLY A 54 0.89 21.00 9.34
N TYR A 55 0.77 20.73 8.04
CA TYR A 55 -0.19 21.40 7.18
C TYR A 55 -1.28 20.43 6.74
N ILE A 56 -2.51 20.92 6.77
CA ILE A 56 -3.70 20.27 6.23
C ILE A 56 -4.17 21.11 5.05
N GLN A 57 -4.69 20.47 4.01
CA GLN A 57 -5.43 21.14 2.96
C GLN A 57 -6.79 20.49 2.76
N VAL A 58 -7.83 21.30 2.71
CA VAL A 58 -9.20 20.88 2.38
C VAL A 58 -9.76 21.86 1.35
N TYR A 59 -10.13 21.36 0.17
CA TYR A 59 -10.63 22.16 -0.95
C TYR A 59 -9.76 23.41 -1.18
N GLY A 60 -8.43 23.20 -1.13
CA GLY A 60 -7.41 24.22 -1.35
C GLY A 60 -7.21 25.24 -0.22
N ARG A 61 -8.02 25.18 0.84
CA ARG A 61 -7.81 25.96 2.06
C ARG A 61 -6.75 25.27 2.89
N ARG A 62 -5.65 25.97 3.16
CA ARG A 62 -4.53 25.47 3.95
C ARG A 62 -4.69 25.86 5.40
N ILE A 63 -4.46 24.90 6.27
CA ILE A 63 -4.54 25.05 7.72
C ILE A 63 -3.20 24.60 8.28
N PHE A 64 -2.63 25.43 9.16
CA PHE A 64 -1.44 25.08 9.90
C PHE A 64 -1.82 24.61 11.30
N VAL A 65 -1.38 23.42 11.66
CA VAL A 65 -1.46 22.91 13.03
C VAL A 65 -0.11 23.19 13.68
N GLU A 66 -0.13 23.91 14.79
CA GLU A 66 1.08 24.24 15.54
C GLU A 66 1.53 23.05 16.39
N SER A 67 2.83 22.99 16.68
CA SER A 67 3.35 21.94 17.57
C SER A 67 2.79 22.14 18.97
N GLY A 68 2.17 21.09 19.53
CA GLY A 68 1.58 21.13 20.86
C GLY A 68 0.13 21.59 20.89
N THR A 69 -0.51 21.84 19.73
CA THR A 69 -1.97 21.91 19.65
C THR A 69 -2.56 20.65 20.29
N ARG A 70 -3.51 20.83 21.21
CA ARG A 70 -4.07 19.73 22.00
C ARG A 70 -5.55 19.94 22.26
N ILE A 71 -6.27 18.83 22.41
CA ILE A 71 -7.68 18.80 22.81
C ILE A 71 -7.84 17.93 24.05
N ALA A 72 -8.65 18.40 25.00
CA ALA A 72 -8.97 17.66 26.21
C ALA A 72 -10.15 16.71 25.94
N LEU A 73 -10.08 15.50 26.49
CA LEU A 73 -11.14 14.51 26.43
C LEU A 73 -11.71 14.27 27.84
N SER A 74 -13.03 14.23 27.94
CA SER A 74 -13.70 13.75 29.16
C SER A 74 -13.64 12.23 29.20
N LEU A 75 -13.08 11.66 30.28
CA LEU A 75 -13.04 10.22 30.54
C LEU A 75 -14.24 9.81 31.40
N ASP A 76 -15.44 9.98 30.87
CA ASP A 76 -16.73 9.81 31.55
C ASP A 76 -17.50 8.55 31.10
N GLY A 77 -17.01 7.85 30.09
CA GLY A 77 -17.66 6.68 29.54
C GLY A 77 -16.92 6.10 28.35
N SER A 78 -17.54 5.10 27.71
CA SER A 78 -16.99 4.49 26.50
C SER A 78 -17.50 5.17 25.24
N ALA A 79 -16.59 5.54 24.34
CA ALA A 79 -16.97 6.10 23.04
C ALA A 79 -15.92 5.81 21.96
N TYR A 80 -16.38 5.85 20.71
CA TYR A 80 -15.56 5.90 19.51
C TYR A 80 -15.57 7.35 19.02
N GLY A 81 -14.40 7.94 18.81
CA GLY A 81 -14.28 9.35 18.52
C GLY A 81 -13.28 9.68 17.42
N TYR A 82 -13.50 10.85 16.82
CA TYR A 82 -12.51 11.55 16.01
C TYR A 82 -12.09 12.82 16.72
N VAL A 83 -10.82 13.17 16.57
CA VAL A 83 -10.43 14.58 16.64
C VAL A 83 -10.51 15.13 15.22
N ILE A 84 -11.32 16.16 15.03
CA ILE A 84 -11.58 16.78 13.73
C ILE A 84 -11.11 18.23 13.72
N VAL A 85 -10.64 18.68 12.56
CA VAL A 85 -10.58 20.09 12.21
C VAL A 85 -11.84 20.41 11.44
N LYS A 86 -12.71 21.22 12.05
CA LYS A 86 -13.95 21.68 11.43
C LYS A 86 -13.71 23.02 10.75
N ILE A 87 -14.07 23.08 9.48
CA ILE A 87 -14.03 24.27 8.65
C ILE A 87 -15.47 24.70 8.45
N ASP A 88 -15.81 25.90 8.93
CA ASP A 88 -17.13 26.50 8.77
C ASP A 88 -17.00 27.81 7.98
N LEU A 89 -17.35 27.75 6.69
CA LEU A 89 -17.32 28.91 5.81
C LEU A 89 -18.53 29.84 6.00
N GLY A 90 -19.61 29.35 6.60
CA GLY A 90 -20.79 30.17 6.91
C GLY A 90 -20.47 31.19 8.00
N ASN A 91 -19.71 30.76 9.01
CA ASN A 91 -19.26 31.61 10.12
C ASN A 91 -17.82 32.13 9.96
N ASN A 92 -17.10 31.67 8.93
CA ASN A 92 -15.67 31.95 8.72
C ASN A 92 -14.80 31.55 9.93
N GLU A 93 -15.06 30.34 10.44
CA GLU A 93 -14.39 29.79 11.62
C GLU A 93 -13.64 28.50 11.30
N LEU A 94 -12.58 28.27 12.07
CA LEU A 94 -11.79 27.06 12.09
C LEU A 94 -11.67 26.59 13.54
N SER A 95 -12.10 25.37 13.83
CA SER A 95 -12.07 24.81 15.18
C SER A 95 -11.50 23.40 15.21
N LEU A 96 -10.92 23.04 16.36
CA LEU A 96 -10.53 21.67 16.68
C LEU A 96 -11.59 21.10 17.62
N GLU A 97 -12.28 20.04 17.20
CA GLU A 97 -13.43 19.49 17.92
C GLU A 97 -13.30 17.98 18.11
N LEU A 98 -14.02 17.47 19.12
CA LEU A 98 -14.24 16.04 19.29
C LEU A 98 -15.59 15.67 18.69
N LYS A 99 -15.63 14.59 17.92
CA LYS A 99 -16.88 14.01 17.45
C LYS A 99 -16.94 12.56 17.90
N GLU A 100 -17.87 12.25 18.80
CA GLU A 100 -17.97 10.97 19.50
C GLU A 100 -19.32 10.27 19.25
N ALA A 101 -19.32 8.94 19.28
CA ALA A 101 -20.53 8.13 19.32
C ALA A 101 -20.28 6.82 20.11
N LEU A 102 -21.34 6.23 20.66
CA LEU A 102 -21.24 5.12 21.63
C LEU A 102 -20.79 3.80 21.00
N SER A 103 -21.37 3.42 19.86
CA SER A 103 -21.24 2.05 19.32
C SER A 103 -20.39 1.94 18.06
N ALA A 104 -20.06 3.06 17.42
CA ALA A 104 -19.27 3.12 16.19
C ALA A 104 -18.69 4.51 16.00
N TYR A 105 -17.70 4.65 15.11
CA TYR A 105 -17.20 5.96 14.72
C TYR A 105 -18.30 6.81 14.07
N PRO A 106 -18.47 8.08 14.48
CA PRO A 106 -19.53 8.94 13.95
C PRO A 106 -19.30 9.30 12.48
N VAL A 107 -20.37 9.63 11.78
CA VAL A 107 -20.30 10.11 10.39
C VAL A 107 -19.80 11.55 10.37
N LEU A 108 -18.81 11.82 9.53
CA LEU A 108 -18.25 13.16 9.34
C LEU A 108 -19.07 13.95 8.32
N THR A 109 -19.28 15.23 8.57
CA THR A 109 -19.89 16.16 7.63
C THR A 109 -18.83 16.62 6.64
N GLN A 110 -18.96 16.29 5.36
CA GLN A 110 -17.94 16.57 4.35
C GLN A 110 -18.57 17.19 3.10
N GLU A 111 -19.00 18.45 3.20
CA GLU A 111 -19.62 19.16 2.09
C GLU A 111 -18.58 19.67 1.07
N ASP A 112 -19.00 19.84 -0.17
CA ASP A 112 -18.14 20.42 -1.21
C ASP A 112 -17.97 21.93 -1.02
N LEU A 113 -16.86 22.32 -0.37
CA LEU A 113 -16.54 23.73 -0.09
C LEU A 113 -16.20 24.57 -1.34
N MET A 114 -16.05 23.97 -2.52
CA MET A 114 -15.86 24.70 -3.78
C MET A 114 -17.19 25.05 -4.45
N ASN A 115 -18.22 24.20 -4.29
CA ASN A 115 -19.49 24.28 -5.01
C ASN A 115 -20.68 24.57 -4.07
N GLY A 116 -20.47 25.43 -3.06
CA GLY A 116 -21.54 25.97 -2.22
C GLY A 116 -21.74 25.28 -0.87
N GLY A 117 -20.98 24.24 -0.56
CA GLY A 117 -20.89 23.67 0.78
C GLY A 117 -20.24 24.65 1.77
N LEU A 118 -20.65 24.56 3.03
CA LEU A 118 -20.21 25.46 4.10
C LEU A 118 -19.40 24.73 5.17
N ILE A 119 -19.69 23.45 5.43
CA ILE A 119 -19.10 22.70 6.53
C ILE A 119 -18.30 21.50 6.02
N TYR A 120 -17.04 21.42 6.43
CA TYR A 120 -16.21 20.23 6.24
C TYR A 120 -15.48 19.85 7.52
N GLU A 121 -15.64 18.60 7.93
CA GLU A 121 -14.98 18.00 9.08
C GLU A 121 -13.85 17.10 8.58
N PHE A 122 -12.62 17.57 8.78
CA PHE A 122 -11.42 16.83 8.42
C PHE A 122 -10.92 16.01 9.62
N PRO A 123 -10.86 14.67 9.53
CA PRO A 123 -10.40 13.84 10.62
C PRO A 123 -8.87 13.81 10.72
N LEU A 124 -8.34 14.19 11.88
CA LEU A 124 -6.90 14.11 12.18
C LEU A 124 -6.51 12.73 12.71
N THR A 125 -7.29 12.21 13.65
CA THR A 125 -7.05 10.91 14.27
C THR A 125 -8.36 10.29 14.75
N ARG A 126 -8.34 8.97 14.91
CA ARG A 126 -9.40 8.19 15.55
C ARG A 126 -8.94 7.72 16.90
N TYR A 127 -9.86 7.65 17.85
CA TYR A 127 -9.59 7.10 19.16
C TYR A 127 -10.80 6.33 19.68
N THR A 128 -10.53 5.45 20.64
CA THR A 128 -11.53 4.91 21.54
C THR A 128 -11.21 5.38 22.95
N LYS A 129 -12.24 5.64 23.75
CA LYS A 129 -12.08 5.97 25.16
C LYS A 129 -12.90 5.04 26.03
N THR A 130 -12.49 4.93 27.29
CA THR A 130 -13.25 4.39 28.41
C THR A 130 -13.31 5.46 29.51
N ALA A 131 -13.98 5.16 30.62
CA ALA A 131 -14.00 6.04 31.79
C ALA A 131 -12.62 6.26 32.45
N SER A 132 -11.56 5.59 32.00
CA SER A 132 -10.22 5.68 32.60
C SER A 132 -9.07 5.78 31.61
N SER A 133 -9.31 5.62 30.30
CA SER A 133 -8.24 5.58 29.30
C SER A 133 -8.71 6.09 27.95
N VAL A 134 -7.77 6.57 27.14
CA VAL A 134 -7.96 6.86 25.72
C VAL A 134 -6.87 6.13 24.93
N THR A 135 -7.26 5.51 23.83
CA THR A 135 -6.37 4.78 22.94
C THR A 135 -6.57 5.29 21.52
N LEU A 136 -5.48 5.69 20.86
CA LEU A 136 -5.53 6.02 19.43
C LEU A 136 -5.70 4.76 18.60
N ASP A 137 -6.48 4.84 17.53
CA ASP A 137 -6.61 3.76 16.56
C ASP A 137 -5.36 3.72 15.68
N ALA A 138 -4.46 2.77 15.96
CA ALA A 138 -3.20 2.61 15.23
C ALA A 138 -3.40 2.22 13.75
N ASN A 139 -4.57 1.69 13.37
CA ASN A 139 -4.86 1.31 11.99
C ASN A 139 -5.47 2.47 11.19
N TYR A 140 -5.81 3.58 11.85
CA TYR A 140 -6.37 4.73 11.17
C TYR A 140 -5.27 5.57 10.52
N VAL A 141 -5.34 5.69 9.20
CA VAL A 141 -4.49 6.58 8.41
C VAL A 141 -5.35 7.76 7.94
N PRO A 142 -5.10 9.00 8.41
CA PRO A 142 -5.84 10.16 7.93
C PRO A 142 -5.57 10.41 6.43
N PRO A 143 -6.52 11.02 5.70
CA PRO A 143 -6.31 11.41 4.31
C PRO A 143 -5.04 12.23 4.16
N SER A 144 -4.27 11.97 3.11
CA SER A 144 -2.94 12.55 2.95
C SER A 144 -2.69 13.03 1.52
N ILE A 145 -1.94 14.12 1.42
CA ILE A 145 -1.46 14.70 0.16
C ILE A 145 0.03 14.40 0.10
N LYS A 146 0.39 13.57 -0.87
CA LYS A 146 1.76 13.12 -1.10
C LYS A 146 2.43 14.02 -2.13
N THR A 147 3.76 14.14 -2.06
CA THR A 147 4.50 14.79 -3.14
C THR A 147 4.39 13.97 -4.43
N ALA A 148 4.57 14.64 -5.57
CA ALA A 148 4.52 13.98 -6.88
C ALA A 148 5.53 12.81 -6.98
N ASN A 149 6.71 12.97 -6.36
CA ASN A 149 7.73 11.92 -6.35
C ASN A 149 7.29 10.69 -5.52
N THR A 150 6.79 10.90 -4.30
CA THR A 150 6.26 9.81 -3.46
C THR A 150 5.11 9.08 -4.16
N TYR A 151 4.20 9.83 -4.79
CA TYR A 151 3.11 9.25 -5.57
C TYR A 151 3.62 8.43 -6.78
N ALA A 152 4.59 8.96 -7.52
CA ALA A 152 5.19 8.27 -8.66
C ALA A 152 5.88 6.96 -8.25
N LEU A 153 6.61 6.96 -7.13
CA LEU A 153 7.25 5.76 -6.58
C LEU A 153 6.22 4.69 -6.19
N GLU A 154 5.11 5.08 -5.55
CA GLU A 154 4.03 4.15 -5.21
C GLU A 154 3.37 3.55 -6.45
N GLN A 155 3.10 4.37 -7.48
CA GLN A 155 2.55 3.87 -8.75
C GLN A 155 3.53 2.94 -9.48
N ALA A 156 4.83 3.26 -9.47
CA ALA A 156 5.86 2.39 -10.03
C ALA A 156 5.91 1.05 -9.30
N GLN A 157 5.79 1.03 -7.97
CA GLN A 157 5.76 -0.20 -7.19
C GLN A 157 4.51 -1.04 -7.48
N LEU A 158 3.35 -0.41 -7.64
CA LEU A 158 2.13 -1.11 -8.05
C LEU A 158 2.28 -1.75 -9.43
N ALA A 159 2.91 -1.05 -10.39
CA ALA A 159 3.20 -1.59 -11.71
C ALA A 159 4.20 -2.77 -11.66
N ILE A 160 5.24 -2.68 -10.82
CA ILE A 160 6.17 -3.80 -10.57
C ILE A 160 5.42 -4.99 -9.98
N ASN A 161 4.60 -4.78 -8.96
CA ASN A 161 3.84 -5.85 -8.31
C ASN A 161 2.85 -6.51 -9.28
N ASP A 162 2.20 -5.74 -10.17
CA ASP A 162 1.33 -6.26 -11.21
C ASP A 162 2.10 -7.08 -12.25
N ALA A 163 3.28 -6.61 -12.66
CA ALA A 163 4.16 -7.35 -13.55
C ALA A 163 4.65 -8.65 -12.89
N ASP A 164 5.07 -8.61 -11.63
CA ASP A 164 5.49 -9.78 -10.87
C ASP A 164 4.34 -10.79 -10.72
N ALA A 165 3.14 -10.33 -10.39
CA ALA A 165 1.97 -11.21 -10.27
C ALA A 165 1.62 -11.93 -11.59
N LYS A 166 1.95 -11.34 -12.75
CA LYS A 166 1.62 -11.88 -14.08
C LYS A 166 2.75 -12.67 -14.73
N PHE A 167 4.00 -12.27 -14.50
CA PHE A 167 5.15 -12.76 -15.28
C PHE A 167 6.23 -13.43 -14.43
N SER A 168 6.29 -13.16 -13.12
CA SER A 168 7.29 -13.81 -12.27
C SER A 168 6.94 -15.28 -12.04
N PRO A 169 7.95 -16.15 -11.86
CA PRO A 169 7.69 -17.56 -11.57
C PRO A 169 6.83 -17.71 -10.31
N VAL A 170 5.78 -18.52 -10.41
CA VAL A 170 4.89 -18.86 -9.30
C VAL A 170 5.65 -19.63 -8.21
N TRP A 171 6.70 -20.36 -8.62
CA TRP A 171 7.63 -21.01 -7.70
C TRP A 171 9.06 -20.76 -8.15
N GLN A 172 9.92 -20.40 -7.21
CA GLN A 172 11.38 -20.41 -7.39
C GLN A 172 12.02 -20.93 -6.11
N MET A 173 12.72 -22.05 -6.19
CA MET A 173 13.33 -22.64 -5.00
C MET A 173 14.56 -23.50 -5.32
N TYR A 174 15.38 -23.69 -4.30
CA TYR A 174 16.51 -24.62 -4.28
C TYR A 174 16.01 -26.02 -3.93
N TYR A 175 16.80 -27.06 -4.22
CA TYR A 175 16.44 -28.42 -3.80
C TYR A 175 16.39 -28.49 -2.27
N THR A 176 15.42 -29.20 -1.71
CA THR A 176 15.24 -29.32 -0.25
C THR A 176 15.97 -30.53 0.31
N ARG A 177 16.08 -31.61 -0.49
CA ARG A 177 16.78 -32.84 -0.11
C ARG A 177 17.36 -33.56 -1.31
N LYS A 178 18.27 -34.50 -1.03
CA LYS A 178 18.91 -35.39 -2.01
C LYS A 178 18.74 -36.85 -1.59
N ILE A 179 18.39 -37.72 -2.55
CA ILE A 179 18.24 -39.16 -2.36
C ILE A 179 19.05 -39.86 -3.45
N GLY A 180 20.22 -40.41 -3.11
CA GLY A 180 21.15 -40.92 -4.12
C GLY A 180 21.55 -39.80 -5.10
N SER A 181 21.26 -39.98 -6.39
CA SER A 181 21.49 -38.97 -7.44
C SER A 181 20.28 -38.07 -7.73
N ILE A 182 19.16 -38.26 -7.02
CA ILE A 182 17.91 -37.52 -7.21
C ILE A 182 17.85 -36.32 -6.28
N TYR A 183 17.55 -35.16 -6.83
CA TYR A 183 17.29 -33.91 -6.10
C TYR A 183 15.79 -33.67 -6.02
N VAL A 184 15.32 -33.29 -4.84
CA VAL A 184 13.88 -33.14 -4.58
C VAL A 184 13.53 -31.70 -4.25
N PHE A 185 12.43 -31.24 -4.82
CA PHE A 185 11.79 -29.96 -4.55
C PHE A 185 10.39 -30.25 -4.00
N GLU A 186 10.30 -30.45 -2.68
CA GLU A 186 9.08 -30.95 -2.01
C GLU A 186 7.86 -30.05 -2.20
N SER A 187 8.06 -28.74 -2.33
CA SER A 187 6.97 -27.77 -2.51
C SER A 187 6.52 -27.62 -3.96
N ILE A 188 7.17 -28.25 -4.94
CA ILE A 188 6.72 -28.26 -6.35
C ILE A 188 6.02 -29.59 -6.62
N THR A 189 4.70 -29.58 -6.69
CA THR A 189 3.87 -30.79 -6.78
C THR A 189 3.05 -30.82 -8.07
N SER A 190 2.51 -31.98 -8.43
CA SER A 190 1.60 -32.11 -9.57
C SER A 190 0.38 -31.19 -9.47
N THR A 191 -0.07 -30.86 -8.26
CA THR A 191 -1.21 -29.97 -8.01
C THR A 191 -0.87 -28.51 -8.30
N ASN A 192 0.36 -28.07 -7.98
CA ASN A 192 0.75 -26.67 -8.12
C ASN A 192 1.63 -26.37 -9.36
N ALA A 193 2.18 -27.39 -10.02
CA ALA A 193 3.01 -27.19 -11.21
C ALA A 193 2.51 -27.95 -12.45
N GLY A 194 1.54 -28.86 -12.33
CA GLY A 194 1.17 -29.81 -13.39
C GLY A 194 0.74 -29.21 -14.74
N ASN A 195 0.25 -27.96 -14.76
CA ASN A 195 -0.11 -27.25 -16.00
C ASN A 195 0.87 -26.12 -16.37
N GLY A 196 2.02 -26.02 -15.70
CA GLY A 196 3.02 -24.97 -15.92
C GLY A 196 4.20 -25.40 -16.79
N ILE A 197 5.14 -24.46 -16.97
CA ILE A 197 6.47 -24.69 -17.54
C ILE A 197 7.47 -24.73 -16.39
N ILE A 198 8.27 -25.79 -16.35
CA ILE A 198 9.35 -25.98 -15.38
C ILE A 198 10.65 -25.56 -16.04
N GLY A 199 11.42 -24.70 -15.37
CA GLY A 199 12.79 -24.36 -15.73
C GLY A 199 13.75 -24.84 -14.64
N ILE A 200 14.80 -25.57 -15.01
CA ILE A 200 15.80 -26.06 -14.06
C ILE A 200 17.18 -25.53 -14.46
N TYR A 201 17.82 -24.82 -13.54
CA TYR A 201 19.21 -24.41 -13.71
C TYR A 201 20.15 -25.49 -13.18
N PHE A 202 20.89 -26.13 -14.07
CA PHE A 202 22.05 -26.94 -13.76
C PHE A 202 23.32 -26.11 -14.01
N THR A 203 24.45 -26.46 -13.40
CA THR A 203 25.73 -25.73 -13.56
C THR A 203 26.04 -25.41 -15.03
N GLY A 204 25.78 -24.17 -15.46
CA GLY A 204 26.01 -23.66 -16.81
C GLY A 204 24.90 -23.87 -17.85
N CYS A 205 23.75 -24.45 -17.50
CA CYS A 205 22.65 -24.70 -18.44
C CYS A 205 21.27 -24.51 -17.78
N TYR A 206 20.36 -23.85 -18.50
CA TYR A 206 18.96 -23.71 -18.10
C TYR A 206 18.07 -24.54 -19.02
N VAL A 207 17.39 -25.55 -18.47
CA VAL A 207 16.55 -26.46 -19.26
C VAL A 207 15.09 -26.21 -18.92
N THR A 208 14.29 -25.88 -19.94
CA THR A 208 12.86 -25.58 -19.79
C THR A 208 11.99 -26.63 -20.49
N PHE A 209 10.95 -27.10 -19.83
CA PHE A 209 10.02 -28.08 -20.38
C PHE A 209 8.63 -27.96 -19.75
N ALA A 210 7.60 -28.45 -20.44
CA ALA A 210 6.24 -28.50 -19.89
C ALA A 210 6.18 -29.47 -18.70
N ALA A 211 5.57 -29.08 -17.59
CA ALA A 211 5.49 -29.90 -16.38
C ALA A 211 4.83 -31.27 -16.63
N LYS A 212 3.86 -31.33 -17.55
CA LYS A 212 3.22 -32.59 -17.96
C LYS A 212 4.18 -33.60 -18.57
N ALA A 213 5.31 -33.18 -19.13
CA ALA A 213 6.29 -34.07 -19.75
C ALA A 213 6.95 -35.02 -18.72
N ILE A 214 6.89 -34.69 -17.43
CA ILE A 214 7.39 -35.52 -16.33
C ILE A 214 6.30 -35.88 -15.31
N GLY A 215 5.02 -35.69 -15.65
CA GLY A 215 3.90 -36.04 -14.77
C GLY A 215 3.64 -37.54 -14.70
N GLY A 216 2.87 -37.98 -13.71
CA GLY A 216 2.46 -39.39 -13.59
C GLY A 216 3.61 -40.31 -13.15
N SER A 217 3.95 -41.31 -13.98
CA SER A 217 5.02 -42.29 -13.70
C SER A 217 6.44 -41.75 -13.94
N GLY A 218 6.58 -40.46 -14.26
CA GLY A 218 7.85 -39.81 -14.62
C GLY A 218 8.08 -39.74 -16.12
N GLY A 219 9.14 -39.02 -16.51
CA GLY A 219 9.49 -38.78 -17.91
C GLY A 219 10.95 -38.35 -18.07
N VAL A 220 11.39 -38.31 -19.33
CA VAL A 220 12.77 -37.99 -19.71
C VAL A 220 12.78 -36.75 -20.61
N ILE A 221 13.56 -35.75 -20.22
CA ILE A 221 13.75 -34.52 -21.00
C ILE A 221 15.16 -34.53 -21.59
N ASN A 222 15.26 -34.58 -22.92
CA ASN A 222 16.53 -34.49 -23.62
C ASN A 222 16.93 -33.01 -23.78
N TYR A 223 18.20 -32.69 -23.55
CA TYR A 223 18.76 -31.36 -23.75
C TYR A 223 20.22 -31.45 -24.20
N ARG A 224 20.74 -30.38 -24.82
CA ARG A 224 22.12 -30.33 -25.30
C ARG A 224 22.94 -29.33 -24.50
N TYR A 225 24.14 -29.73 -24.11
CA TYR A 225 25.10 -28.87 -23.40
C TYR A 225 26.51 -29.07 -23.96
N LEU A 226 27.17 -27.98 -24.34
CA LEU A 226 28.52 -27.99 -24.95
C LEU A 226 28.68 -29.04 -26.08
N GLY A 227 27.66 -29.13 -26.95
CA GLY A 227 27.67 -30.03 -28.10
C GLY A 227 27.33 -31.50 -27.83
N ASN A 228 27.11 -31.89 -26.56
CA ASN A 228 26.74 -33.25 -26.19
C ASN A 228 25.27 -33.33 -25.74
N ASP A 229 24.62 -34.47 -26.01
CA ASP A 229 23.24 -34.73 -25.62
C ASP A 229 23.17 -35.37 -24.23
N TYR A 230 22.27 -34.84 -23.40
CA TYR A 230 22.06 -35.24 -22.02
C TYR A 230 20.56 -35.35 -21.71
N GLN A 231 20.25 -35.98 -20.59
CA GLN A 231 18.90 -36.26 -20.14
C GLN A 231 18.66 -35.78 -18.72
N ILE A 232 17.46 -35.29 -18.48
CA ILE A 232 16.88 -35.13 -17.14
C ILE A 232 15.83 -36.21 -16.97
N ASN A 233 16.04 -37.09 -15.99
CA ASN A 233 15.01 -38.01 -15.53
C ASN A 233 14.21 -37.27 -14.44
N GLY A 234 12.92 -37.05 -14.69
CA GLY A 234 12.07 -36.27 -13.81
C GLY A 234 10.78 -36.98 -13.46
N THR A 235 10.31 -36.77 -12.23
CA THR A 235 8.96 -37.17 -11.82
C THR A 235 8.31 -36.03 -11.03
N LEU A 236 7.17 -35.54 -11.52
CA LEU A 236 6.32 -34.60 -10.82
C LEU A 236 5.15 -35.34 -10.17
N SER A 237 5.18 -35.40 -8.84
CA SER A 237 4.19 -36.13 -8.03
C SER A 237 3.47 -35.21 -7.03
N THR A 238 2.54 -35.76 -6.27
CA THR A 238 1.89 -35.04 -5.15
C THR A 238 2.87 -34.71 -4.02
N ASN A 239 4.01 -35.40 -3.94
CA ASN A 239 4.98 -35.29 -2.85
C ASN A 239 6.20 -34.42 -3.21
N GLY A 240 6.22 -33.87 -4.42
CA GLY A 240 7.32 -33.05 -4.91
C GLY A 240 7.73 -33.36 -6.34
N LEU A 241 8.67 -32.55 -6.81
CA LEU A 241 9.40 -32.70 -8.07
C LEU A 241 10.73 -33.39 -7.77
N PHE A 242 10.97 -34.50 -8.44
CA PHE A 242 12.16 -35.33 -8.32
C PHE A 242 12.91 -35.24 -9.64
N VAL A 243 14.19 -34.87 -9.60
CA VAL A 243 14.97 -34.70 -10.82
C VAL A 243 16.38 -35.25 -10.66
N GLU A 244 16.86 -35.87 -11.72
CA GLU A 244 18.22 -36.37 -11.84
C GLU A 244 18.77 -35.96 -13.22
N ASP A 245 19.97 -35.36 -13.23
CA ASP A 245 20.68 -35.05 -14.46
C ASP A 245 21.65 -36.20 -14.78
N SER A 246 21.57 -36.72 -16.01
CA SER A 246 22.51 -37.73 -16.54
C SER A 246 23.99 -37.31 -16.48
N ARG A 247 24.30 -36.01 -16.40
CA ARG A 247 25.67 -35.51 -16.15
C ARG A 247 26.13 -35.67 -14.70
N GLY A 248 25.22 -35.94 -13.77
CA GLY A 248 25.47 -35.85 -12.33
C GLY A 248 25.52 -34.42 -11.80
N SER A 249 25.10 -33.42 -12.58
CA SER A 249 25.13 -32.01 -12.14
C SER A 249 24.13 -31.77 -11.01
N ILE A 250 24.52 -30.93 -10.06
CA ILE A 250 23.62 -30.46 -8.99
C ILE A 250 22.73 -29.35 -9.58
N PRO A 251 21.39 -29.46 -9.50
CA PRO A 251 20.51 -28.36 -9.85
C PRO A 251 20.66 -27.24 -8.81
N LYS A 252 20.85 -26.00 -9.27
CA LYS A 252 20.93 -24.83 -8.38
C LYS A 252 19.54 -24.44 -7.91
N TYR A 253 18.62 -24.16 -8.83
CA TYR A 253 17.24 -23.82 -8.52
C TYR A 253 16.30 -24.27 -9.64
N VAL A 254 15.03 -24.39 -9.28
CA VAL A 254 13.92 -24.63 -10.20
C VAL A 254 13.00 -23.43 -10.18
N THR A 255 12.48 -23.06 -11.34
CA THR A 255 11.35 -22.15 -11.49
C THR A 255 10.14 -22.85 -12.07
N VAL A 256 8.94 -22.41 -11.69
CA VAL A 256 7.68 -22.81 -12.32
C VAL A 256 6.93 -21.57 -12.74
N THR A 257 6.60 -21.48 -14.03
CA THR A 257 5.77 -20.41 -14.60
C THR A 257 4.44 -21.00 -15.05
N ARG A 258 3.33 -20.27 -14.89
CA ARG A 258 1.98 -20.70 -15.26
C ARG A 258 1.39 -19.75 -16.29
#